data_AF-A0A1V1VBZ6-F1
#
_entry.id   AF-A0A1V1VBZ6-F1
#
_cell.length_a   1.000
_cell.length_b   1.000
_cell.length_c   1.000
_cell.angle_alpha   90.00
_cell.angle_beta   90.00
_cell.angle_gamma   90.00
#
_symmetry.space_group_name_H-M   'P 1'
#
loop_
_entity.id
_entity.type
_entity.pdbx_description
1 polymer ?
#
loop_
_entity_poly.entity_id
_entity_poly.type
_entity_poly.pdbx_seq_one_letter_code
_entity_poly.pdbx_strand_id
1 'polypeptide(L)'
;MSVSGGDSVYSFSKLAEFSDLPSISQSLINYYSEDSYKANFSWVDNIRRLKNDTKKAELDDKLREQVESKNAANLAITAPEVISWDKVIGFSFTHFRNTIYPTLDIDDYFNCLDSDRLTLSALKSHKLYVHQDNTSEVNYSLYKSFYFEVIDRNSTYILFSGDWFEVDNDYIELLNEQLDLIDISSLDFPTVHIWSHDGKNKIESEGSYNERTALLRSYYLLDKKTIKSRTTTSPIELCDLLTDEKQFIHVKHKKGGSSGLSHLFSQGYVAAEVVLSDREFRKKARRKLQSIKYGLNNLIPLDHINSHEYEVIFLILGEDNSTVKSSLPFFSKINLVKAYENLTQKGFKVTICGAGKESIEPPQEIEESNSENTELEM
;
A
#
# COMPACT_ATOMS: atom_id res chain seq x y z
N MET A 1 12.46 -27.40 -0.24
CA MET A 1 11.15 -26.76 -0.12
C MET A 1 11.12 -25.66 -1.17
N SER A 2 10.23 -25.76 -2.14
CA SER A 2 10.03 -24.71 -3.15
C SER A 2 8.73 -24.01 -2.83
N VAL A 3 8.78 -22.68 -2.82
CA VAL A 3 7.61 -21.82 -2.75
C VAL A 3 7.41 -21.28 -4.15
N SER A 4 6.30 -21.64 -4.79
CA SER A 4 5.89 -21.08 -6.08
C SER A 4 4.57 -20.34 -5.89
N GLY A 5 4.52 -19.11 -6.38
CA GLY A 5 3.32 -18.29 -6.40
C GLY A 5 2.77 -18.20 -7.83
N GLY A 6 1.52 -18.61 -8.00
CA GLY A 6 0.73 -18.39 -9.20
C GLY A 6 -0.75 -18.48 -8.82
N ASP A 7 -1.51 -17.45 -9.16
CA ASP A 7 -2.95 -17.29 -8.90
C ASP A 7 -3.39 -17.64 -7.46
N SER A 8 -3.25 -16.67 -6.55
CA SER A 8 -3.96 -16.63 -5.24
C SER A 8 -3.74 -17.82 -4.28
N VAL A 9 -2.84 -18.76 -4.58
CA VAL A 9 -2.51 -19.89 -3.70
C VAL A 9 -1.00 -19.96 -3.53
N TYR A 10 -0.54 -19.78 -2.28
CA TYR A 10 0.82 -20.17 -1.92
C TYR A 10 0.94 -21.69 -2.04
N SER A 11 1.69 -22.16 -3.03
CA SER A 11 1.99 -23.57 -3.17
C SER A 11 3.29 -23.89 -2.44
N PHE A 12 3.18 -24.63 -1.35
CA PHE A 12 4.32 -25.16 -0.61
C PHE A 12 4.60 -26.57 -1.10
N SER A 13 5.74 -26.77 -1.75
CA SER A 13 6.18 -28.08 -2.20
C SER A 13 7.40 -28.53 -1.41
N LYS A 14 7.29 -29.72 -0.81
CA LYS A 14 8.40 -30.43 -0.17
C LYS A 14 8.61 -31.72 -0.94
N LEU A 15 9.84 -31.94 -1.40
CA LEU A 15 10.25 -33.26 -1.89
C LEU A 15 10.12 -34.23 -0.72
N ALA A 16 9.30 -35.27 -0.91
CA ALA A 16 8.98 -36.27 0.08
C ALA A 16 8.83 -37.62 -0.61
N GLU A 17 9.34 -38.68 0.01
CA GLU A 17 9.05 -40.05 -0.38
C GLU A 17 7.74 -40.53 0.26
N PHE A 18 7.16 -41.62 -0.25
CA PHE A 18 5.91 -42.15 0.30
C PHE A 18 6.02 -42.51 1.79
N SER A 19 7.21 -42.96 2.22
CA SER A 19 7.57 -43.24 3.61
C SER A 19 7.55 -42.02 4.53
N ASP A 20 7.71 -40.80 3.98
CA ASP A 20 7.70 -39.56 4.76
C ASP A 20 6.28 -39.11 5.13
N LEU A 21 5.25 -39.57 4.40
CA LEU A 21 3.86 -39.10 4.55
C LEU A 21 3.36 -39.17 6.00
N PRO A 22 3.54 -40.27 6.77
CA PRO A 22 3.08 -40.30 8.16
C PRO A 22 3.71 -39.20 9.03
N SER A 23 5.00 -38.96 8.86
CA SER A 23 5.73 -37.93 9.63
C SER A 23 5.32 -36.51 9.24
N ILE A 24 5.09 -36.28 7.94
CA ILE A 24 4.63 -34.99 7.40
C ILE A 24 3.20 -34.73 7.88
N SER A 25 2.30 -35.71 7.77
CA SER A 25 0.93 -35.58 8.26
C SER A 25 0.89 -35.30 9.75
N GLN A 26 1.70 -35.98 10.57
CA GLN A 26 1.77 -35.71 12.00
C GLN A 26 2.28 -34.28 12.27
N SER A 27 3.29 -33.82 11.54
CA SER A 27 3.80 -32.45 11.67
C SER A 27 2.74 -31.42 11.30
N LEU A 28 2.00 -31.63 10.21
CA LEU A 28 0.92 -30.74 9.78
C LEU A 28 -0.23 -30.70 10.79
N ILE A 29 -0.61 -31.85 11.39
CA ILE A 29 -1.61 -31.91 12.45
C ILE A 29 -1.14 -31.16 13.70
N ASN A 30 0.14 -31.33 14.08
CA ASN A 30 0.72 -30.60 15.20
C ASN A 30 0.66 -29.09 14.96
N TYR A 31 1.16 -28.61 13.82
CA TYR A 31 1.09 -27.18 13.46
C TYR A 31 -0.34 -26.65 13.36
N TYR A 32 -1.27 -27.44 12.83
CA TYR A 32 -2.69 -27.06 12.77
C TYR A 32 -3.32 -26.90 14.17
N SER A 33 -2.82 -27.66 15.15
CA SER A 33 -3.32 -27.63 16.53
C SER A 33 -2.58 -26.64 17.42
N GLU A 34 -1.55 -25.96 16.89
CA GLU A 34 -0.80 -24.95 17.62
C GLU A 34 -1.51 -23.60 17.60
N ASP A 35 -1.63 -22.99 18.77
CA ASP A 35 -2.14 -21.63 18.93
C ASP A 35 -1.04 -20.56 18.93
N SER A 36 0.20 -20.95 18.64
CA SER A 36 1.37 -20.07 18.65
C SER A 36 1.24 -18.90 17.66
N TYR A 37 0.54 -19.10 16.54
CA TYR A 37 0.26 -18.04 15.56
C TYR A 37 -0.60 -16.92 16.14
N LYS A 38 -1.48 -17.20 17.12
CA LYS A 38 -2.39 -16.21 17.69
C LYS A 38 -1.64 -15.05 18.35
N ALA A 39 -0.41 -15.26 18.80
CA ALA A 39 0.44 -14.19 19.33
C ALA A 39 0.68 -13.04 18.33
N ASN A 40 0.76 -13.34 17.03
CA ASN A 40 1.04 -12.36 15.97
C ASN A 40 -0.10 -12.26 14.93
N PHE A 41 -1.03 -13.20 14.93
CA PHE A 41 -2.06 -13.39 13.91
C PHE A 41 -3.42 -13.79 14.48
N SER A 42 -3.76 -13.42 15.72
CA SER A 42 -5.07 -13.68 16.34
C SER A 42 -6.26 -13.25 15.48
N TRP A 43 -6.10 -12.16 14.72
CA TRP A 43 -7.11 -11.67 13.76
C TRP A 43 -7.56 -12.71 12.72
N VAL A 44 -6.72 -13.70 12.40
CA VAL A 44 -7.04 -14.75 11.41
C VAL A 44 -8.26 -15.57 11.84
N ASP A 45 -8.49 -15.72 13.14
CA ASP A 45 -9.65 -16.49 13.65
C ASP A 45 -10.98 -15.73 13.49
N ASN A 46 -10.89 -14.40 13.45
CA ASN A 46 -12.00 -13.46 13.29
C ASN A 46 -12.32 -13.16 11.81
N ILE A 47 -11.53 -13.68 10.88
CA ILE A 47 -11.74 -13.54 9.42
C ILE A 47 -11.83 -14.93 8.80
N ARG A 48 -12.99 -15.27 8.27
CA ARG A 48 -13.23 -16.59 7.69
C ARG A 48 -13.57 -16.47 6.23
N ARG A 49 -12.86 -17.22 5.37
CA ARG A 49 -13.26 -17.34 3.97
C ARG A 49 -14.66 -17.94 3.92
N LEU A 50 -15.60 -17.22 3.32
CA LEU A 50 -16.98 -17.66 3.19
C LEU A 50 -17.02 -18.90 2.28
N LYS A 51 -17.65 -19.98 2.75
CA LYS A 51 -17.80 -21.24 2.00
C LYS A 51 -19.20 -21.45 1.43
N ASN A 52 -20.21 -20.76 1.96
CA ASN A 52 -21.59 -20.90 1.54
C ASN A 52 -21.81 -20.25 0.15
N ASP A 53 -22.00 -21.08 -0.88
CA ASP A 53 -22.14 -20.60 -2.27
C ASP A 53 -23.43 -19.82 -2.51
N THR A 54 -24.52 -20.12 -1.79
CA THR A 54 -25.75 -19.32 -1.85
C THR A 54 -25.52 -17.90 -1.33
N LYS A 55 -24.81 -17.77 -0.20
CA LYS A 55 -24.48 -16.45 0.35
C LYS A 55 -23.49 -15.69 -0.53
N LYS A 56 -22.51 -16.38 -1.14
CA LYS A 56 -21.63 -15.75 -2.14
C LYS A 56 -22.40 -15.21 -3.34
N ALA A 57 -23.36 -15.97 -3.87
CA ALA A 57 -24.18 -15.52 -4.99
C ALA A 57 -25.00 -14.27 -4.62
N GLU A 58 -25.58 -14.23 -3.42
CA GLU A 58 -26.26 -13.03 -2.90
C GLU A 58 -25.31 -11.82 -2.83
N LEU A 59 -24.11 -12.00 -2.29
CA LEU A 59 -23.12 -10.94 -2.15
C LEU A 59 -22.57 -10.46 -3.51
N ASP A 60 -22.37 -11.38 -4.45
CA ASP A 60 -22.00 -11.07 -5.84
C ASP A 60 -23.08 -10.25 -6.54
N ASP A 61 -24.35 -10.55 -6.30
CA ASP A 61 -25.45 -9.74 -6.84
C ASP A 61 -25.49 -8.35 -6.20
N LYS A 62 -25.18 -8.21 -4.90
CA LYS A 62 -25.02 -6.88 -4.26
C LYS A 62 -23.88 -6.08 -4.87
N LEU A 63 -22.74 -6.72 -5.16
CA LEU A 63 -21.63 -6.08 -5.87
C LEU A 63 -22.08 -5.57 -7.24
N ARG A 64 -22.77 -6.43 -8.01
CA ARG A 64 -23.31 -6.09 -9.33
C ARG A 64 -24.24 -4.88 -9.24
N GLU A 65 -25.15 -4.85 -8.27
CA GLU A 65 -26.09 -3.74 -8.05
C GLU A 65 -25.36 -2.43 -7.69
N GLN A 66 -24.36 -2.48 -6.81
CA GLN A 66 -23.54 -1.30 -6.49
C GLN A 66 -22.84 -0.74 -7.72
N VAL A 67 -22.21 -1.61 -8.52
CA VAL A 67 -21.53 -1.22 -9.75
C VAL A 67 -22.52 -0.67 -10.80
N GLU A 68 -23.66 -1.33 -10.97
CA GLU A 68 -24.73 -0.91 -11.90
C GLU A 68 -25.30 0.46 -11.50
N SER A 69 -25.43 0.72 -10.20
CA SER A 69 -25.87 2.01 -9.66
C SER A 69 -24.79 3.10 -9.65
N LYS A 70 -23.56 2.78 -10.08
CA LYS A 70 -22.38 3.68 -10.04
C LYS A 70 -22.16 4.28 -8.65
N ASN A 71 -22.32 3.47 -7.61
CA ASN A 71 -22.13 3.88 -6.22
C ASN A 71 -20.76 3.40 -5.69
N ALA A 72 -19.89 4.34 -5.36
CA ALA A 72 -18.54 4.09 -4.85
C ALA A 72 -18.51 3.77 -3.34
N ALA A 73 -19.64 3.83 -2.63
CA ALA A 73 -19.68 3.59 -1.19
C ALA A 73 -19.18 2.18 -0.84
N ASN A 74 -18.14 2.12 -0.01
CA ASN A 74 -17.49 0.88 0.43
C ASN A 74 -16.97 -0.02 -0.71
N LEU A 75 -16.83 0.53 -1.91
CA LEU A 75 -16.41 -0.19 -3.11
C LEU A 75 -15.20 0.53 -3.72
N ALA A 76 -14.12 -0.22 -3.94
CA ALA A 76 -12.90 0.30 -4.53
C ALA A 76 -12.29 -0.72 -5.49
N ILE A 77 -11.40 -0.24 -6.37
CA ILE A 77 -10.57 -1.08 -7.22
C ILE A 77 -9.15 -1.05 -6.68
N THR A 78 -8.57 -2.23 -6.51
CA THR A 78 -7.23 -2.44 -5.98
C THR A 78 -6.43 -3.31 -6.93
N ALA A 79 -5.11 -3.16 -6.96
CA ALA A 79 -4.27 -4.08 -7.70
C ALA A 79 -4.16 -5.42 -6.94
N PRO A 80 -4.51 -6.57 -7.55
CA PRO A 80 -4.61 -7.85 -6.85
C PRO A 80 -3.26 -8.52 -6.53
N GLU A 81 -2.13 -7.95 -6.96
CA GLU A 81 -0.79 -8.51 -6.74
C GLU A 81 0.25 -7.44 -6.34
N VAL A 82 1.45 -7.88 -5.93
CA VAL A 82 2.60 -7.01 -5.67
C VAL A 82 3.10 -6.43 -7.00
N ILE A 83 2.57 -5.28 -7.38
CA ILE A 83 3.03 -4.52 -8.54
C ILE A 83 4.16 -3.58 -8.10
N SER A 84 5.19 -3.44 -8.93
CA SER A 84 6.19 -2.36 -8.78
C SER A 84 5.54 -1.03 -9.15
N TRP A 85 4.88 -0.40 -8.17
CA TRP A 85 4.15 0.87 -8.32
C TRP A 85 4.98 1.98 -8.97
N ASP A 86 6.28 1.99 -8.68
CA ASP A 86 7.31 2.88 -9.22
C ASP A 86 7.52 2.75 -10.73
N LYS A 87 6.99 1.70 -11.37
CA LYS A 87 7.03 1.50 -12.84
C LYS A 87 5.67 1.68 -13.51
N VAL A 88 4.61 1.95 -12.74
CA VAL A 88 3.25 2.03 -13.26
C VAL A 88 3.00 3.42 -13.84
N ILE A 89 2.73 3.47 -15.14
CA ILE A 89 2.33 4.70 -15.85
C ILE A 89 0.86 5.03 -15.58
N GLY A 90 0.02 3.99 -15.52
CA GLY A 90 -1.41 4.16 -15.29
C GLY A 90 -2.23 2.89 -15.55
N PHE A 91 -3.54 3.07 -15.61
CA PHE A 91 -4.54 2.01 -15.60
C PHE A 91 -5.55 2.20 -16.72
N SER A 92 -6.11 1.11 -17.23
CA SER A 92 -7.29 1.17 -18.09
C SER A 92 -8.19 -0.04 -17.88
N PHE A 93 -9.41 0.00 -18.42
CA PHE A 93 -10.45 -1.02 -18.24
C PHE A 93 -10.92 -1.58 -19.58
N THR A 94 -11.56 -2.75 -19.58
CA THR A 94 -12.01 -3.47 -20.80
C THR A 94 -12.69 -2.60 -21.86
N HIS A 95 -13.58 -1.69 -21.47
CA HIS A 95 -14.35 -0.88 -22.42
C HIS A 95 -13.62 0.41 -22.87
N PHE A 96 -12.55 0.80 -22.18
CA PHE A 96 -11.79 2.03 -22.45
C PHE A 96 -10.28 1.79 -22.38
N ARG A 97 -9.79 0.75 -23.08
CA ARG A 97 -8.37 0.36 -23.02
C ARG A 97 -7.41 1.47 -23.43
N ASN A 98 -7.84 2.38 -24.31
CA ASN A 98 -7.05 3.49 -24.84
C ASN A 98 -6.99 4.72 -23.92
N THR A 99 -7.83 4.78 -22.88
CA THR A 99 -7.81 5.86 -21.89
C THR A 99 -6.98 5.40 -20.70
N ILE A 100 -5.80 6.01 -20.53
CA ILE A 100 -4.89 5.69 -19.43
C ILE A 100 -5.14 6.67 -18.28
N TYR A 101 -5.65 6.13 -17.18
CA TYR A 101 -5.88 6.85 -15.93
C TYR A 101 -4.63 6.78 -15.06
N PRO A 102 -4.17 7.88 -14.45
CA PRO A 102 -2.97 7.89 -13.61
C PRO A 102 -3.18 7.16 -12.26
N THR A 103 -4.42 6.89 -11.89
CA THR A 103 -4.81 6.33 -10.58
C THR A 103 -5.86 5.25 -10.75
N LEU A 104 -5.95 4.29 -9.83
CA LEU A 104 -7.11 3.40 -9.73
C LEU A 104 -8.22 4.14 -8.99
N ASP A 105 -9.13 4.76 -9.74
CA ASP A 105 -10.39 5.26 -9.23
C ASP A 105 -11.53 4.39 -9.74
N ILE A 106 -12.52 4.15 -8.88
CA ILE A 106 -13.71 3.41 -9.31
C ILE A 106 -14.63 4.26 -10.17
N ASP A 107 -14.62 5.57 -9.99
CA ASP A 107 -15.41 6.49 -10.81
C ASP A 107 -14.95 6.45 -12.27
N ASP A 108 -13.64 6.27 -12.52
CA ASP A 108 -13.10 6.06 -13.85
C ASP A 108 -13.69 4.80 -14.50
N TYR A 109 -13.83 3.72 -13.74
CA TYR A 109 -14.50 2.50 -14.21
C TYR A 109 -16.01 2.69 -14.39
N PHE A 110 -16.70 3.44 -13.53
CA PHE A 110 -18.12 3.73 -13.71
C PHE A 110 -18.41 4.55 -14.98
N ASN A 111 -17.51 5.46 -15.33
CA ASN A 111 -17.56 6.19 -16.59
C ASN A 111 -17.35 5.28 -17.80
N CYS A 112 -16.71 4.12 -17.60
CA CYS A 112 -16.51 3.11 -18.63
C CYS A 112 -17.73 2.21 -18.88
N LEU A 113 -18.75 2.26 -18.03
CA LEU A 113 -19.92 1.39 -18.13
C LEU A 113 -21.00 2.04 -18.99
N ASP A 114 -21.41 1.32 -20.03
CA ASP A 114 -22.60 1.62 -20.82
C ASP A 114 -23.87 1.52 -19.96
N SER A 115 -24.92 2.23 -20.38
CA SER A 115 -26.23 2.30 -19.70
C SER A 115 -27.07 1.01 -19.76
N ASP A 116 -26.53 -0.08 -20.31
CA ASP A 116 -27.21 -1.36 -20.40
C ASP A 116 -27.14 -2.14 -19.08
N ARG A 117 -28.13 -3.03 -18.87
CA ARG A 117 -28.23 -3.85 -17.66
C ARG A 117 -26.98 -4.72 -17.47
N LEU A 118 -26.22 -4.48 -16.41
CA LEU A 118 -24.99 -5.18 -16.12
C LEU A 118 -25.28 -6.57 -15.55
N THR A 119 -24.82 -7.63 -16.24
CA THR A 119 -24.90 -9.00 -15.73
C THR A 119 -23.67 -9.35 -14.89
N LEU A 120 -23.82 -10.25 -13.91
CA LEU A 120 -22.69 -10.71 -13.10
C LEU A 120 -21.61 -11.39 -13.94
N SER A 121 -22.01 -12.15 -14.97
CA SER A 121 -21.08 -12.76 -15.92
C SER A 121 -20.28 -11.73 -16.71
N ALA A 122 -20.91 -10.64 -17.14
CA ALA A 122 -20.20 -9.54 -17.80
C ALA A 122 -19.21 -8.88 -16.83
N LEU A 123 -19.66 -8.54 -15.61
CA LEU A 123 -18.80 -7.93 -14.59
C LEU A 123 -17.56 -8.80 -14.28
N LYS A 124 -17.74 -10.12 -14.12
CA LYS A 124 -16.62 -11.05 -13.87
C LYS A 124 -15.66 -11.22 -15.06
N SER A 125 -16.13 -10.92 -16.28
CA SER A 125 -15.32 -10.97 -17.50
C SER A 125 -14.42 -9.74 -17.69
N HIS A 126 -14.78 -8.61 -17.07
CA HIS A 126 -14.03 -7.37 -17.18
C HIS A 126 -12.62 -7.51 -16.61
N LYS A 127 -11.71 -6.69 -17.15
CA LYS A 127 -10.28 -6.70 -16.86
C LYS A 127 -9.82 -5.32 -16.43
N LEU A 128 -8.88 -5.33 -15.50
CA LEU A 128 -8.03 -4.19 -15.17
C LEU A 128 -6.71 -4.35 -15.92
N TYR A 129 -6.29 -3.32 -16.66
CA TYR A 129 -5.00 -3.26 -17.34
C TYR A 129 -4.07 -2.31 -16.59
N VAL A 130 -2.83 -2.73 -16.37
CA VAL A 130 -1.77 -1.95 -15.74
C VAL A 130 -0.68 -1.70 -16.75
N HIS A 131 -0.42 -0.43 -17.06
CA HIS A 131 0.56 0.03 -18.05
C HIS A 131 1.87 0.38 -17.36
N GLN A 132 2.99 -0.11 -17.90
CA GLN A 132 4.34 0.07 -17.31
C GLN A 132 5.34 0.64 -18.32
N ASP A 133 6.40 1.29 -17.82
CA ASP A 133 7.43 2.04 -18.60
C ASP A 133 8.10 1.28 -19.76
N ASN A 134 8.14 -0.05 -19.73
CA ASN A 134 8.79 -0.87 -20.75
C ASN A 134 7.84 -1.42 -21.83
N THR A 135 6.65 -0.82 -22.02
CA THR A 135 5.58 -1.30 -22.93
C THR A 135 4.97 -2.68 -22.59
N SER A 136 5.35 -3.30 -21.47
CA SER A 136 4.70 -4.49 -20.96
C SER A 136 3.38 -4.13 -20.26
N GLU A 137 2.28 -4.62 -20.80
CA GLU A 137 0.95 -4.54 -20.18
C GLU A 137 0.71 -5.82 -19.38
N VAL A 138 0.27 -5.67 -18.13
CA VAL A 138 -0.24 -6.79 -17.31
C VAL A 138 -1.72 -6.57 -17.09
N ASN A 139 -2.53 -7.62 -17.21
CA ASN A 139 -3.95 -7.55 -16.95
C ASN A 139 -4.40 -8.51 -15.86
N TYR A 140 -5.42 -8.10 -15.14
CA TYR A 140 -6.02 -8.85 -14.04
C TYR A 140 -7.54 -8.93 -14.25
N SER A 141 -8.18 -9.95 -13.67
CA SER A 141 -9.63 -9.94 -13.54
C SER A 141 -10.05 -8.74 -12.68
N LEU A 142 -10.94 -7.90 -13.20
CA LEU A 142 -11.45 -6.77 -12.43
C LEU A 142 -12.19 -7.24 -11.19
N TYR A 143 -12.85 -8.40 -11.26
CA TYR A 143 -13.48 -9.03 -10.09
C TYR A 143 -12.47 -9.37 -8.99
N LYS A 144 -11.26 -9.83 -9.35
CA LYS A 144 -10.18 -10.01 -8.37
C LYS A 144 -9.62 -8.69 -7.83
N SER A 145 -9.76 -7.60 -8.60
CA SER A 145 -9.34 -6.26 -8.21
C SER A 145 -10.34 -5.55 -7.29
N PHE A 146 -11.61 -5.96 -7.24
CA PHE A 146 -12.59 -5.30 -6.37
C PHE A 146 -12.28 -5.53 -4.90
N TYR A 147 -12.41 -4.43 -4.16
CA TYR A 147 -12.59 -4.41 -2.73
C TYR A 147 -14.02 -3.94 -2.44
N PHE A 148 -14.81 -4.74 -1.74
CA PHE A 148 -16.20 -4.37 -1.43
C PHE A 148 -16.60 -4.82 -0.03
N GLU A 149 -17.14 -3.92 0.78
CA GLU A 149 -17.67 -4.24 2.12
C GLU A 149 -19.20 -4.22 2.15
N VAL A 150 -19.80 -5.28 2.66
CA VAL A 150 -21.23 -5.42 2.88
C VAL A 150 -21.48 -5.71 4.36
N ILE A 151 -22.09 -4.76 5.05
CA ILE A 151 -22.52 -4.94 6.43
C ILE A 151 -23.91 -5.60 6.43
N ASP A 152 -24.05 -6.74 7.12
CA ASP A 152 -25.32 -7.47 7.22
C ASP A 152 -25.52 -7.96 8.67
N ARG A 153 -26.39 -7.25 9.41
CA ARG A 153 -26.83 -7.48 10.81
C ARG A 153 -25.75 -7.94 11.80
N ASN A 154 -25.30 -9.19 11.69
CA ASN A 154 -24.40 -9.84 12.64
C ASN A 154 -22.96 -9.98 12.11
N SER A 155 -22.70 -9.69 10.84
CA SER A 155 -21.37 -9.87 10.26
C SER A 155 -21.11 -8.87 9.13
N THR A 156 -19.83 -8.60 8.90
CA THR A 156 -19.38 -7.82 7.76
C THR A 156 -18.74 -8.75 6.75
N TYR A 157 -19.16 -8.64 5.50
CA TYR A 157 -18.64 -9.43 4.39
C TYR A 157 -17.73 -8.56 3.53
N ILE A 158 -16.54 -9.06 3.23
CA ILE A 158 -15.52 -8.33 2.48
C ILE A 158 -15.13 -9.15 1.26
N LEU A 159 -15.29 -8.57 0.06
CA LEU A 159 -14.69 -9.09 -1.16
C LEU A 159 -13.27 -8.57 -1.26
N PHE A 160 -12.30 -9.47 -1.39
CA PHE A 160 -10.91 -9.12 -1.63
C PHE A 160 -10.21 -10.22 -2.42
N SER A 161 -9.41 -9.85 -3.42
CA SER A 161 -8.71 -10.81 -4.29
C SER A 161 -9.64 -11.84 -4.97
N GLY A 162 -10.91 -11.50 -5.16
CA GLY A 162 -11.93 -12.36 -5.76
C GLY A 162 -12.56 -13.38 -4.80
N ASP A 163 -12.24 -13.31 -3.50
CA ASP A 163 -12.81 -14.15 -2.46
C ASP A 163 -13.63 -13.34 -1.46
N TRP A 164 -14.73 -13.93 -1.01
CA TRP A 164 -15.56 -13.38 0.06
C TRP A 164 -15.06 -13.86 1.42
N PHE A 165 -14.92 -12.93 2.35
CA PHE A 165 -14.57 -13.16 3.75
C PHE A 165 -15.71 -12.68 4.63
N GLU A 166 -16.03 -13.45 5.66
CA GLU A 166 -16.91 -13.07 6.76
C GLU A 166 -16.04 -12.62 7.94
N VAL A 167 -16.37 -11.46 8.49
CA VAL A 167 -15.67 -10.83 9.59
C VAL A 167 -16.64 -10.59 10.73
N ASP A 168 -16.21 -10.95 11.94
CA ASP A 168 -16.93 -10.67 13.17
C ASP A 168 -17.04 -9.15 13.40
N ASN A 169 -18.23 -8.66 13.69
CA ASN A 169 -18.45 -7.23 13.95
C ASN A 169 -17.75 -6.78 15.24
N ASP A 170 -17.68 -7.64 16.27
CA ASP A 170 -16.98 -7.32 17.52
C ASP A 170 -15.48 -7.07 17.25
N TYR A 171 -14.90 -7.80 16.30
CA TYR A 171 -13.52 -7.60 15.88
C TYR A 171 -13.33 -6.29 15.10
N ILE A 172 -14.31 -5.87 14.29
CA ILE A 172 -14.28 -4.58 13.60
C ILE A 172 -14.35 -3.43 14.59
N GLU A 173 -15.20 -3.53 15.61
CA GLU A 173 -15.32 -2.53 16.67
C GLU A 173 -13.99 -2.39 17.42
N LEU A 174 -13.40 -3.50 17.88
CA LEU A 174 -12.08 -3.51 18.51
C LEU A 174 -11.00 -2.88 17.61
N LEU A 175 -11.01 -3.22 16.31
CA LEU A 175 -10.05 -2.67 15.35
C LEU A 175 -10.19 -1.15 15.21
N ASN A 176 -11.42 -0.63 15.21
CA ASN A 176 -11.66 0.82 15.16
C ASN A 176 -11.20 1.51 16.45
N GLU A 177 -11.44 0.91 17.63
CA GLU A 177 -10.90 1.43 18.90
C GLU A 177 -9.37 1.51 18.88
N GLN A 178 -8.69 0.48 18.34
CA GLN A 178 -7.24 0.47 18.20
C GLN A 178 -6.74 1.54 17.22
N LEU A 179 -7.46 1.80 16.12
CA LEU A 179 -7.14 2.88 15.19
C LEU A 179 -7.28 4.26 15.82
N ASP A 180 -8.22 4.44 16.74
CA ASP A 180 -8.42 5.71 17.44
C ASP A 180 -7.24 6.06 18.34
N LEU A 181 -6.49 5.07 18.84
CA LEU A 181 -5.24 5.27 19.59
C LEU A 181 -4.07 5.83 18.77
N ILE A 182 -4.16 5.79 17.44
CA ILE A 182 -3.08 6.24 16.56
C ILE A 182 -3.23 7.75 16.32
N ASP A 183 -2.39 8.59 16.90
CA ASP A 183 -2.55 10.03 16.75
C ASP A 183 -2.37 10.52 15.30
N ILE A 184 -3.08 11.59 14.94
CA ILE A 184 -2.76 12.36 13.74
C ILE A 184 -1.46 13.13 13.97
N SER A 185 -0.53 13.09 13.01
CA SER A 185 0.72 13.82 13.13
C SER A 185 0.47 15.32 13.27
N SER A 186 1.26 15.99 14.12
CA SER A 186 1.24 17.45 14.26
C SER A 186 2.01 18.18 13.15
N LEU A 187 2.70 17.44 12.28
CA LEU A 187 3.38 18.02 11.12
C LEU A 187 2.37 18.46 10.07
N ASP A 188 2.64 19.63 9.49
CA ASP A 188 1.83 20.21 8.41
C ASP A 188 2.44 19.83 7.05
N PHE A 189 1.70 19.08 6.25
CA PHE A 189 2.12 18.60 4.94
C PHE A 189 1.41 19.38 3.84
N PRO A 190 2.11 19.79 2.77
CA PRO A 190 1.46 20.46 1.66
C PRO A 190 0.45 19.54 0.97
N THR A 191 -0.57 20.14 0.36
CA THR A 191 -1.52 19.47 -0.53
C THR A 191 -0.81 18.83 -1.73
N VAL A 192 -1.40 17.77 -2.26
CA VAL A 192 -0.98 17.08 -3.48
C VAL A 192 -1.52 17.85 -4.68
N HIS A 193 -0.66 18.18 -5.63
CA HIS A 193 -1.09 18.91 -6.83
C HIS A 193 -1.84 18.00 -7.82
N ILE A 194 -2.97 18.47 -8.32
CA ILE A 194 -3.70 17.89 -9.45
C ILE A 194 -3.89 18.95 -10.54
N TRP A 195 -3.80 18.57 -11.81
CA TRP A 195 -3.97 19.48 -12.95
C TRP A 195 -4.53 18.76 -14.16
N SER A 196 -5.01 19.50 -15.16
CA SER A 196 -5.45 18.95 -16.44
C SER A 196 -4.48 19.33 -17.54
N HIS A 197 -4.03 18.36 -18.33
CA HIS A 197 -3.14 18.58 -19.47
C HIS A 197 -3.62 17.71 -20.64
N ASP A 198 -3.84 18.33 -21.80
CA ASP A 198 -4.42 17.69 -22.99
C ASP A 198 -5.73 16.92 -22.72
N GLY A 199 -6.60 17.50 -21.88
CA GLY A 199 -7.87 16.89 -21.50
C GLY A 199 -7.72 15.66 -20.59
N LYS A 200 -6.52 15.36 -20.10
CA LYS A 200 -6.25 14.27 -19.16
C LYS A 200 -5.93 14.84 -17.77
N ASN A 201 -6.61 14.32 -16.76
CA ASN A 201 -6.29 14.63 -15.38
C ASN A 201 -4.93 14.02 -15.03
N LYS A 202 -4.08 14.82 -14.40
CA LYS A 202 -2.75 14.47 -13.90
C LYS A 202 -2.72 14.76 -12.41
N ILE A 203 -1.87 14.00 -11.73
CA ILE A 203 -1.64 14.09 -10.30
C ILE A 203 -0.14 13.98 -10.07
N GLU A 204 0.34 14.78 -9.13
CA GLU A 204 1.74 14.80 -8.73
C GLU A 204 2.23 13.37 -8.43
N SER A 205 3.47 13.08 -8.81
CA SER A 205 4.09 11.80 -8.49
C SER A 205 4.55 11.78 -7.02
N GLU A 206 4.69 10.60 -6.42
CA GLU A 206 5.21 10.43 -5.05
C GLU A 206 6.58 11.09 -4.91
N GLY A 207 7.47 10.88 -5.89
CA GLY A 207 8.82 11.47 -5.91
C GLY A 207 8.79 13.00 -6.04
N SER A 208 7.98 13.55 -6.95
CA SER A 208 7.84 15.01 -7.12
C SER A 208 7.27 15.67 -5.86
N TYR A 209 6.29 15.01 -5.21
CA TYR A 209 5.72 15.46 -3.95
C TYR A 209 6.78 15.46 -2.84
N ASN A 210 7.58 14.40 -2.75
CA ASN A 210 8.66 14.27 -1.75
C ASN A 210 9.72 15.36 -1.96
N GLU A 211 10.17 15.60 -3.20
CA GLU A 211 11.11 16.66 -3.54
C GLU A 211 10.59 18.04 -3.17
N ARG A 212 9.35 18.36 -3.55
CA ARG A 212 8.71 19.64 -3.23
C ARG A 212 8.54 19.83 -1.73
N THR A 213 8.06 18.80 -1.02
CA THR A 213 7.86 18.84 0.43
C THR A 213 9.19 19.01 1.16
N ALA A 214 10.25 18.33 0.72
CA ALA A 214 11.59 18.48 1.26
C ALA A 214 12.09 19.93 1.18
N LEU A 215 11.86 20.60 0.05
CA LEU A 215 12.21 22.01 -0.14
C LEU A 215 11.36 22.94 0.74
N LEU A 216 10.03 22.79 0.69
CA LEU A 216 9.10 23.68 1.41
C LEU A 216 9.23 23.60 2.93
N ARG A 217 9.48 22.39 3.46
CA ARG A 217 9.56 22.14 4.90
C ARG A 217 10.98 21.98 5.42
N SER A 218 11.98 22.14 4.54
CA SER A 218 13.40 21.89 4.87
C SER A 218 13.66 20.49 5.41
N TYR A 219 12.90 19.49 4.94
CA TYR A 219 13.13 18.08 5.29
C TYR A 219 14.23 17.48 4.42
N TYR A 220 14.81 16.38 4.89
CA TYR A 220 15.82 15.64 4.14
C TYR A 220 15.14 14.62 3.23
N LEU A 221 15.37 14.75 1.92
CA LEU A 221 14.88 13.79 0.92
C LEU A 221 15.70 12.50 0.94
N LEU A 222 15.05 11.40 1.30
CA LEU A 222 15.59 10.05 1.31
C LEU A 222 14.92 9.10 0.31
N ASP A 223 13.88 9.55 -0.40
CA ASP A 223 13.18 8.82 -1.46
C ASP A 223 14.15 8.01 -2.35
N LYS A 224 13.88 6.70 -2.51
CA LYS A 224 14.63 5.71 -3.28
C LYS A 224 16.07 5.47 -2.80
N LYS A 225 16.50 6.03 -1.66
CA LYS A 225 17.86 5.84 -1.11
C LYS A 225 17.93 4.60 -0.23
N THR A 226 17.87 3.44 -0.89
CA THR A 226 17.91 2.15 -0.20
C THR A 226 19.29 1.78 0.38
N ILE A 227 19.25 0.96 1.44
CA ILE A 227 20.38 0.46 2.21
C ILE A 227 20.26 -1.05 2.31
N LYS A 228 21.31 -1.78 1.92
CA LYS A 228 21.35 -3.24 2.05
C LYS A 228 21.55 -3.64 3.52
N SER A 229 20.58 -4.35 4.09
CA SER A 229 20.75 -5.07 5.37
C SER A 229 21.33 -6.46 5.13
N ARG A 230 21.89 -7.08 6.17
CA ARG A 230 22.22 -8.52 6.17
C ARG A 230 21.04 -9.37 6.64
N THR A 231 20.07 -8.76 7.32
CA THR A 231 18.90 -9.43 7.90
C THR A 231 17.72 -9.49 6.94
N THR A 232 17.75 -8.74 5.83
CA THR A 232 16.69 -8.75 4.81
C THR A 232 17.25 -9.12 3.45
N THR A 233 16.43 -9.77 2.63
CA THR A 233 16.78 -10.14 1.26
C THR A 233 16.76 -8.94 0.32
N SER A 234 15.85 -7.99 0.56
CA SER A 234 15.69 -6.78 -0.25
C SER A 234 16.37 -5.57 0.42
N PRO A 235 16.90 -4.62 -0.37
CA PRO A 235 17.33 -3.32 0.15
C PRO A 235 16.19 -2.61 0.86
N ILE A 236 16.49 -1.94 1.97
CA ILE A 236 15.51 -1.23 2.79
C ILE A 236 15.70 0.26 2.60
N GLU A 237 14.62 0.97 2.37
CA GLU A 237 14.58 2.42 2.45
C GLU A 237 14.34 2.86 3.90
N LEU A 238 15.15 3.80 4.40
CA LEU A 238 15.04 4.26 5.78
C LEU A 238 13.71 4.97 6.04
N CYS A 239 13.36 5.89 5.15
CA CYS A 239 12.13 6.66 5.06
C CYS A 239 12.20 7.49 3.78
N ASP A 240 11.10 8.11 3.36
CA ASP A 240 11.08 8.95 2.15
C ASP A 240 11.52 10.38 2.50
N LEU A 241 11.10 10.89 3.67
CA LEU A 241 11.50 12.17 4.23
C LEU A 241 11.95 12.02 5.70
N LEU A 242 12.96 12.77 6.11
CA LEU A 242 13.46 12.81 7.48
C LEU A 242 13.51 14.25 8.01
N THR A 243 13.09 14.47 9.25
CA THR A 243 13.18 15.76 9.94
C THR A 243 14.41 15.84 10.86
N ASP A 244 14.74 17.04 11.34
CA ASP A 244 15.79 17.23 12.35
C ASP A 244 15.39 16.64 13.72
N GLU A 245 14.09 16.50 13.97
CA GLU A 245 13.47 15.93 15.18
C GLU A 245 13.37 14.39 15.12
N LYS A 246 14.12 13.72 14.22
CA LYS A 246 14.19 12.26 14.10
C LYS A 246 12.85 11.60 13.73
N GLN A 247 12.04 12.28 12.92
CA GLN A 247 10.77 11.75 12.44
C GLN A 247 10.97 11.11 11.06
N PHE A 248 10.70 9.80 10.97
CA PHE A 248 10.76 9.00 9.75
C PHE A 248 9.42 9.05 9.04
N ILE A 249 9.34 9.83 7.96
CA ILE A 249 8.11 10.01 7.21
C ILE A 249 8.13 9.05 6.01
N HIS A 250 7.15 8.16 5.97
CA HIS A 250 6.90 7.25 4.87
C HIS A 250 5.66 7.70 4.10
N VAL A 251 5.79 7.85 2.79
CA VAL A 251 4.81 8.51 1.93
C VAL A 251 4.25 7.50 0.94
N LYS A 252 2.92 7.43 0.84
CA LYS A 252 2.28 6.64 -0.21
C LYS A 252 1.06 7.34 -0.77
N HIS A 253 0.92 7.29 -2.09
CA HIS A 253 -0.37 7.55 -2.72
C HIS A 253 -1.42 6.48 -2.41
N LYS A 254 -2.68 6.91 -2.26
CA LYS A 254 -3.86 6.01 -2.27
C LYS A 254 -4.17 5.41 -3.66
N LYS A 255 -3.40 5.78 -4.70
CA LYS A 255 -3.56 5.41 -6.13
C LYS A 255 -3.78 3.91 -6.41
N GLY A 256 -3.46 3.02 -5.48
CA GLY A 256 -3.52 1.56 -5.61
C GLY A 256 -4.49 0.81 -4.68
N GLY A 257 -5.24 1.53 -3.84
CA GLY A 257 -6.08 0.93 -2.80
C GLY A 257 -5.27 0.21 -1.70
N SER A 258 -5.79 -0.93 -1.22
CA SER A 258 -5.29 -1.62 -0.01
C SER A 258 -3.87 -2.17 -0.09
N SER A 259 -3.42 -2.59 -1.28
CA SER A 259 -2.11 -3.23 -1.46
C SER A 259 -0.96 -2.23 -1.33
N GLY A 260 -1.13 -1.00 -1.84
CA GLY A 260 -0.15 0.08 -1.66
C GLY A 260 0.01 0.50 -0.20
N LEU A 261 -1.09 0.60 0.55
CA LEU A 261 -1.07 1.01 1.96
C LEU A 261 -0.50 -0.06 2.87
N SER A 262 -0.79 -1.34 2.61
CA SER A 262 -0.18 -2.44 3.37
C SER A 262 1.34 -2.49 3.21
N HIS A 263 1.84 -2.15 2.01
CA HIS A 263 3.27 -2.00 1.76
C HIS A 263 3.87 -0.81 2.52
N LEU A 264 3.20 0.34 2.53
CA LEU A 264 3.61 1.53 3.30
C LEU A 264 3.84 1.19 4.78
N PHE A 265 2.88 0.55 5.44
CA PHE A 265 2.98 0.22 6.86
C PHE A 265 4.09 -0.78 7.14
N SER A 266 4.24 -1.78 6.27
CA SER A 266 5.32 -2.78 6.37
C SER A 266 6.69 -2.15 6.17
N GLN A 267 6.82 -1.20 5.23
CA GLN A 267 8.08 -0.51 4.96
C GLN A 267 8.54 0.30 6.18
N GLY A 268 7.66 1.09 6.78
CA GLY A 268 8.00 1.86 7.98
C GLY A 268 8.31 0.97 9.18
N TYR A 269 7.55 -0.11 9.36
CA TYR A 269 7.83 -1.11 10.40
C TYR A 269 9.23 -1.74 10.25
N VAL A 270 9.52 -2.29 9.07
CA VAL A 270 10.80 -2.99 8.80
C VAL A 270 11.98 -2.02 8.90
N ALA A 271 11.84 -0.80 8.38
CA ALA A 271 12.90 0.20 8.46
C ALA A 271 13.26 0.54 9.91
N ALA A 272 12.26 0.85 10.74
CA ALA A 272 12.45 1.16 12.14
C ALA A 272 13.02 -0.04 12.94
N GLU A 273 12.54 -1.26 12.68
CA GLU A 273 13.04 -2.47 13.33
C GLU A 273 14.52 -2.74 13.01
N VAL A 274 14.92 -2.60 11.75
CA VAL A 274 16.31 -2.82 11.33
C VAL A 274 17.22 -1.71 11.84
N VAL A 275 16.73 -0.46 11.94
CA VAL A 275 17.45 0.63 12.60
C VAL A 275 17.77 0.29 14.06
N LEU A 276 16.86 -0.35 14.81
CA LEU A 276 17.13 -0.77 16.19
C LEU A 276 18.08 -1.97 16.28
N SER A 277 17.84 -2.99 15.46
CA SER A 277 18.46 -4.31 15.61
C SER A 277 19.81 -4.47 14.89
N ASP A 278 20.07 -3.74 13.79
CA ASP A 278 21.26 -3.94 12.95
C ASP A 278 22.23 -2.75 12.99
N ARG A 279 23.35 -2.94 13.69
CA ARG A 279 24.43 -1.96 13.77
C ARG A 279 25.14 -1.72 12.43
N GLU A 280 25.29 -2.74 11.59
CA GLU A 280 25.90 -2.58 10.26
C GLU A 280 24.98 -1.82 9.32
N PHE A 281 23.67 -2.02 9.44
CA PHE A 281 22.68 -1.19 8.77
C PHE A 281 22.84 0.28 9.19
N ARG A 282 22.90 0.58 10.49
CA ARG A 282 23.13 1.94 10.99
C ARG A 282 24.41 2.57 10.47
N LYS A 283 25.51 1.82 10.35
CA LYS A 283 26.76 2.32 9.72
C LYS A 283 26.52 2.78 8.28
N LYS A 284 25.79 1.99 7.49
CA LYS A 284 25.49 2.34 6.09
C LYS A 284 24.49 3.49 6.00
N ALA A 285 23.45 3.50 6.84
CA ALA A 285 22.48 4.58 6.95
C ALA A 285 23.18 5.92 7.25
N ARG A 286 24.07 5.93 8.25
CA ARG A 286 24.88 7.10 8.60
C ARG A 286 25.72 7.63 7.44
N ARG A 287 26.35 6.77 6.64
CA ARG A 287 27.09 7.20 5.44
C ARG A 287 26.17 7.86 4.41
N LYS A 288 24.98 7.29 4.19
CA LYS A 288 23.98 7.87 3.29
C LYS A 288 23.51 9.23 3.81
N LEU A 289 23.18 9.34 5.09
CA LEU A 289 22.78 10.61 5.72
C LEU A 289 23.87 11.68 5.61
N GLN A 290 25.13 11.33 5.89
CA GLN A 290 26.25 12.26 5.78
C GLN A 290 26.46 12.80 4.36
N SER A 291 26.14 11.99 3.33
CA SER A 291 26.19 12.43 1.92
C SER A 291 25.09 13.41 1.54
N ILE A 292 23.98 13.47 2.30
CA ILE A 292 22.88 14.41 2.08
C ILE A 292 23.22 15.76 2.71
N LYS A 293 23.63 15.77 3.98
CA LYS A 293 24.05 16.97 4.70
C LYS A 293 25.09 16.59 5.76
N TYR A 294 26.13 17.40 5.86
CA TYR A 294 27.14 17.22 6.90
C TYR A 294 26.50 17.26 8.29
N GLY A 295 26.82 16.29 9.14
CA GLY A 295 26.28 16.15 10.50
C GLY A 295 24.94 15.39 10.59
N LEU A 296 24.24 15.16 9.49
CA LEU A 296 22.92 14.48 9.51
C LEU A 296 22.99 13.04 10.03
N ASN A 297 24.14 12.39 9.85
CA ASN A 297 24.42 11.07 10.40
C ASN A 297 24.29 11.01 11.95
N ASN A 298 24.32 12.14 12.64
CA ASN A 298 24.14 12.19 14.10
C ASN A 298 22.70 11.88 14.53
N LEU A 299 21.72 12.00 13.62
CA LEU A 299 20.33 11.62 13.90
C LEU A 299 20.16 10.11 14.13
N ILE A 300 21.09 9.28 13.66
CA ILE A 300 21.09 7.83 13.91
C ILE A 300 22.40 7.45 14.61
N PRO A 301 22.43 7.27 15.93
CA PRO A 301 23.63 6.88 16.65
C PRO A 301 24.03 5.44 16.27
N LEU A 302 25.33 5.12 16.29
CA LEU A 302 25.80 3.75 16.00
C LEU A 302 25.39 2.77 17.09
N ASP A 303 25.43 3.24 18.33
CA ASP A 303 25.28 2.48 19.56
C ASP A 303 24.29 3.23 20.47
N HIS A 304 23.59 2.51 21.35
CA HIS A 304 22.61 3.08 22.31
C HIS A 304 21.51 3.94 21.66
N ILE A 305 20.82 3.39 20.66
CA ILE A 305 19.65 4.06 20.09
C ILE A 305 18.49 4.05 21.11
N ASN A 306 17.93 5.23 21.37
CA ASN A 306 16.73 5.38 22.18
C ASN A 306 15.53 5.59 21.25
N SER A 307 14.73 4.54 21.05
CA SER A 307 13.55 4.57 20.16
C SER A 307 12.50 5.60 20.52
N HIS A 308 12.41 5.99 21.80
CA HIS A 308 11.45 7.01 22.29
C HIS A 308 11.71 8.41 21.74
N GLU A 309 12.90 8.65 21.17
CA GLU A 309 13.24 9.91 20.50
C GLU A 309 12.84 9.92 19.03
N TYR A 310 12.29 8.83 18.49
CA TYR A 310 11.94 8.70 17.08
C TYR A 310 10.43 8.58 16.91
N GLU A 311 9.95 9.17 15.82
CA GLU A 311 8.57 9.06 15.39
C GLU A 311 8.52 8.42 14.00
N VAL A 312 7.65 7.44 13.79
CA VAL A 312 7.32 6.90 12.47
C VAL A 312 6.00 7.52 12.03
N ILE A 313 6.02 8.24 10.91
CA ILE A 313 4.88 8.95 10.36
C ILE A 313 4.47 8.28 9.05
N PHE A 314 3.23 7.79 8.98
CA PHE A 314 2.65 7.29 7.73
C PHE A 314 1.83 8.40 7.06
N LEU A 315 2.34 8.95 5.95
CA LEU A 315 1.69 9.99 5.17
C LEU A 315 0.97 9.38 3.95
N ILE A 316 -0.35 9.55 3.90
CA ILE A 316 -1.20 9.10 2.81
C ILE A 316 -1.59 10.27 1.92
N LEU A 317 -1.12 10.25 0.67
CA LEU A 317 -1.39 11.29 -0.32
C LEU A 317 -2.76 11.10 -0.96
N GLY A 318 -3.54 12.17 -1.01
CA GLY A 318 -4.88 12.26 -1.58
C GLY A 318 -6.03 12.09 -0.58
N GLU A 319 -5.74 12.14 0.73
CA GLU A 319 -6.70 12.02 1.84
C GLU A 319 -6.50 13.16 2.83
N ASP A 320 -7.55 13.55 3.54
CA ASP A 320 -7.47 14.56 4.58
C ASP A 320 -7.24 13.92 5.95
N ASN A 321 -6.63 14.66 6.87
CA ASN A 321 -6.43 14.21 8.26
C ASN A 321 -7.73 13.76 8.95
N SER A 322 -8.87 14.34 8.60
CA SER A 322 -10.18 13.98 9.16
C SER A 322 -10.73 12.65 8.63
N THR A 323 -10.31 12.21 7.45
CA THR A 323 -10.84 11.01 6.77
C THR A 323 -9.84 9.87 6.65
N VAL A 324 -8.54 10.16 6.81
CA VAL A 324 -7.45 9.23 6.50
C VAL A 324 -7.57 7.88 7.20
N LYS A 325 -8.08 7.83 8.44
CA LYS A 325 -8.27 6.56 9.17
C LYS A 325 -9.53 5.81 8.73
N SER A 326 -10.65 6.53 8.58
CA SER A 326 -11.95 5.93 8.23
C SER A 326 -11.99 5.45 6.79
N SER A 327 -11.22 6.09 5.90
CA SER A 327 -11.18 5.76 4.47
C SER A 327 -10.21 4.61 4.12
N LEU A 328 -9.52 4.04 5.13
CA LEU A 328 -8.69 2.85 4.97
C LEU A 328 -9.54 1.61 4.71
N PRO A 329 -9.22 0.82 3.68
CA PRO A 329 -9.78 -0.51 3.55
C PRO A 329 -9.43 -1.39 4.76
N PHE A 330 -10.30 -2.32 5.12
CA PHE A 330 -10.19 -3.21 6.28
C PHE A 330 -8.82 -3.89 6.44
N PHE A 331 -8.28 -4.51 5.39
CA PHE A 331 -6.95 -5.14 5.49
C PHE A 331 -5.82 -4.11 5.72
N SER A 332 -5.99 -2.88 5.24
CA SER A 332 -5.05 -1.78 5.53
C SER A 332 -5.14 -1.35 6.99
N LYS A 333 -6.36 -1.30 7.56
CA LYS A 333 -6.59 -1.03 8.99
C LYS A 333 -5.85 -2.05 9.88
N ILE A 334 -5.98 -3.34 9.57
CA ILE A 334 -5.28 -4.42 10.30
C ILE A 334 -3.76 -4.23 10.23
N ASN A 335 -3.22 -3.97 9.04
CA ASN A 335 -1.78 -3.78 8.87
C ASN A 335 -1.25 -2.54 9.60
N LEU A 336 -2.02 -1.44 9.60
CA LEU A 336 -1.68 -0.23 10.34
C LEU A 336 -1.67 -0.47 11.85
N VAL A 337 -2.72 -1.07 12.41
CA VAL A 337 -2.80 -1.38 13.85
C VAL A 337 -1.66 -2.28 14.27
N LYS A 338 -1.34 -3.31 13.48
CA LYS A 338 -0.18 -4.17 13.74
C LYS A 338 1.14 -3.42 13.72
N ALA A 339 1.36 -2.56 12.73
CA ALA A 339 2.57 -1.75 12.64
C ALA A 339 2.67 -0.82 13.86
N TYR A 340 1.58 -0.16 14.22
CA TYR A 340 1.46 0.68 15.41
C TYR A 340 1.83 -0.08 16.69
N GLU A 341 1.14 -1.19 16.99
CA GLU A 341 1.39 -1.98 18.20
C GLU A 341 2.85 -2.44 18.31
N ASN A 342 3.41 -2.97 17.23
CA ASN A 342 4.78 -3.46 17.23
C ASN A 342 5.81 -2.33 17.39
N LEU A 343 5.60 -1.18 16.75
CA LEU A 343 6.49 -0.02 16.84
C LEU A 343 6.41 0.64 18.22
N THR A 344 5.20 0.83 18.75
CA THR A 344 4.99 1.40 20.09
C THR A 344 5.53 0.49 21.18
N GLN A 345 5.39 -0.84 21.07
CA GLN A 345 6.05 -1.78 21.99
C GLN A 345 7.59 -1.67 21.94
N LYS A 346 8.16 -1.30 20.80
CA LYS A 346 9.60 -1.01 20.65
C LYS A 346 9.97 0.41 21.08
N GLY A 347 9.02 1.22 21.55
CA GLY A 347 9.22 2.56 22.09
C GLY A 347 9.13 3.69 21.07
N PHE A 348 8.79 3.43 19.81
CA PHE A 348 8.59 4.51 18.84
C PHE A 348 7.28 5.25 19.07
N LYS A 349 7.27 6.57 18.83
CA LYS A 349 6.01 7.28 18.58
C LYS A 349 5.56 6.92 17.16
N VAL A 350 4.26 6.71 16.97
CA VAL A 350 3.70 6.38 15.65
C VAL A 350 2.50 7.27 15.40
N THR A 351 2.50 7.95 14.26
CA THR A 351 1.39 8.80 13.84
C THR A 351 1.04 8.57 12.37
N ILE A 352 -0.16 9.00 11.98
CA ILE A 352 -0.65 8.95 10.61
C ILE A 352 -1.10 10.35 10.17
N CYS A 353 -1.01 10.65 8.89
CA CYS A 353 -1.53 11.90 8.33
C CYS A 353 -2.02 11.70 6.91
N GLY A 354 -2.96 12.54 6.50
CA GLY A 354 -3.40 12.70 5.12
C GLY A 354 -2.87 14.02 4.55
N ALA A 355 -2.48 14.00 3.27
CA ALA A 355 -2.33 15.23 2.47
C ALA A 355 -3.44 15.29 1.41
N GLY A 356 -4.35 16.26 1.55
CA GLY A 356 -5.45 16.49 0.62
C GLY A 356 -4.97 16.89 -0.79
N LYS A 357 -5.91 17.16 -1.70
CA LYS A 357 -5.61 17.53 -3.11
C LYS A 357 -5.88 19.01 -3.34
N GLU A 358 -5.08 19.64 -4.19
CA GLU A 358 -5.27 21.01 -4.65
C GLU A 358 -5.12 21.09 -6.18
N SER A 359 -6.08 21.74 -6.83
CA SER A 359 -6.05 21.99 -8.26
C SER A 359 -5.11 23.16 -8.58
N ILE A 360 -4.14 22.91 -9.44
CA ILE A 360 -3.19 23.93 -9.92
C ILE A 360 -3.25 24.07 -11.45
N GLU A 361 -2.71 25.18 -11.95
CA GLU A 361 -2.40 25.30 -13.38
C GLU A 361 -1.28 24.31 -13.76
N PRO A 362 -1.25 23.81 -15.02
CA PRO A 362 -0.21 22.90 -15.46
C PRO A 362 1.18 23.50 -15.22
N PRO A 363 2.15 22.75 -14.65
CA PRO A 363 3.51 23.22 -14.53
C PRO A 363 4.04 23.63 -15.91
N GLN A 364 4.65 24.81 -16.02
CA GLN A 364 5.32 25.21 -17.25
C GLN A 364 6.47 24.22 -17.52
N GLU A 365 6.46 23.57 -18.69
CA GLU A 365 7.58 22.72 -19.10
C GLU A 365 8.85 23.57 -19.11
N ILE A 366 9.86 23.16 -18.35
CA ILE A 366 11.20 23.69 -18.53
C ILE A 366 11.68 23.11 -19.86
N GLU A 367 11.69 23.92 -20.91
CA GLU A 367 12.40 23.58 -22.14
C GLU A 367 13.86 23.29 -21.77
N GLU A 368 14.23 22.00 -21.74
CA GLU A 368 15.63 21.62 -21.72
C GLU A 368 16.24 22.18 -23.00
N SER A 369 16.97 23.29 -22.86
CA SER A 369 17.76 23.87 -23.92
C SER A 369 18.74 22.83 -24.42
N ASN A 370 18.44 22.21 -25.55
CA ASN A 370 19.42 21.50 -26.37
C ASN A 370 20.48 22.53 -26.75
N SER A 371 21.56 22.60 -25.97
CA SER A 371 22.79 23.25 -26.42
C SER A 371 23.37 22.39 -27.53
N GLU A 372 22.98 22.69 -28.76
CA GLU A 372 23.70 22.26 -29.96
C GLU A 372 25.17 22.68 -29.79
N ASN A 373 26.04 21.67 -29.67
CA ASN A 373 27.46 21.82 -29.93
C ASN A 373 27.61 22.15 -31.41
N THR A 374 27.60 23.43 -31.75
CA THR A 374 28.08 23.89 -33.05
C THR A 374 29.60 23.80 -33.03
N GLU A 375 30.13 22.91 -33.85
CA GLU A 375 31.52 22.86 -34.25
C GLU A 375 31.98 24.26 -34.69
N LEU A 376 33.08 24.73 -34.12
CA LEU A 376 33.89 25.80 -34.71
C LEU A 376 35.15 25.13 -35.26
N GLU A 377 35.17 24.98 -36.57
CA GLU A 377 36.39 24.88 -37.36
C GLU A 377 37.29 26.09 -37.06
N MET A 378 38.48 25.83 -36.53
CA MET A 378 39.79 26.32 -37.01
C MET A 378 40.92 25.73 -36.17
#